data_AF-A0A2I0X063-F1
#
_entry.id   AF-A0A2I0X063-F1
#
_cell.length_a   1.000
_cell.length_b   1.000
_cell.length_c   1.000
_cell.angle_alpha   90.00
_cell.angle_beta   90.00
_cell.angle_gamma   90.00
#
_symmetry.space_group_name_H-M   'P 1'
#
loop_
_entity.id
_entity.type
_entity.pdbx_description
1 polymer ?
#
loop_
_entity_poly.entity_id
_entity_poly.type
_entity_poly.pdbx_seq_one_letter_code
_entity_poly.pdbx_strand_id
1 'polypeptide(L)' 'MAKQKFPKHWKGKNGLYCAGLVRRGLYGSAEDAISIANDISNLLQIEKIKIA' A
#
# COMPACT_ATOMS: atom_id res chain seq x y z
N MET A 1 14.05 2.17 -6.46
CA MET A 1 13.35 0.87 -6.37
C MET A 1 12.94 0.67 -4.93
N ALA A 2 11.71 0.19 -4.65
CA ALA A 2 11.22 0.03 -3.27
C ALA A 2 12.29 -0.69 -2.43
N LYS A 3 12.87 0.02 -1.46
CA LYS A 3 13.99 -0.50 -0.65
C LYS A 3 13.55 -1.69 0.21
N GLN A 4 12.24 -1.82 0.40
CA GLN A 4 11.60 -2.84 1.20
C GLN A 4 11.38 -4.11 0.38
N LYS A 5 11.47 -5.26 1.06
CA LYS A 5 11.26 -6.58 0.47
C LYS A 5 9.78 -6.96 0.47
N PHE A 6 9.39 -7.77 -0.50
CA PHE A 6 8.10 -8.47 -0.50
C PHE A 6 7.92 -9.25 0.82
N PRO A 7 6.71 -9.34 1.40
CA PRO A 7 5.39 -8.92 0.87
C PRO A 7 4.94 -7.48 1.19
N LYS A 8 5.66 -6.72 2.02
CA LYS A 8 5.23 -5.38 2.47
C LYS A 8 5.94 -4.23 1.75
N HIS A 9 6.57 -4.51 0.62
CA HIS A 9 7.38 -3.54 -0.13
C HIS A 9 6.61 -2.32 -0.66
N TRP A 10 5.29 -2.43 -0.73
CA TRP A 10 4.41 -1.41 -1.28
C TRP A 10 4.19 -0.21 -0.35
N LYS A 11 4.51 -0.31 0.95
CA LYS A 11 4.27 0.75 1.95
C LYS A 11 5.55 1.49 2.36
N GLY A 12 5.63 2.76 1.98
CA GLY A 12 6.66 3.70 2.39
C GLY A 12 6.33 4.44 3.70
N LYS A 13 7.13 5.48 3.99
CA LYS A 13 6.88 6.37 5.13
C LYS A 13 5.98 7.54 4.70
N ASN A 14 5.33 8.19 5.67
CA ASN A 14 4.57 9.43 5.46
C ASN A 14 3.49 9.33 4.36
N GLY A 15 2.76 8.20 4.30
CA GLY A 15 1.73 7.99 3.29
C GLY A 15 2.25 7.75 1.87
N LEU A 16 3.56 7.55 1.69
CA LEU A 16 4.12 7.17 0.39
C LEU A 16 3.87 5.69 0.10
N TYR A 17 3.48 5.38 -1.13
CA TYR A 17 3.27 4.00 -1.59
C TYR A 17 3.98 3.73 -2.92
N CYS A 18 4.30 2.47 -3.18
CA CYS A 18 4.90 2.00 -4.43
C CYS A 18 4.13 0.77 -4.94
N ALA A 19 3.76 0.75 -6.22
CA ALA A 19 3.13 -0.42 -6.84
C ALA A 19 3.94 -0.94 -8.04
N GLY A 20 4.02 -2.27 -8.19
CA GLY A 20 4.56 -2.91 -9.40
C GLY A 20 6.10 -2.94 -9.50
N LEU A 21 6.83 -2.49 -8.47
CA LEU A 21 8.29 -2.40 -8.51
C LEU A 21 9.04 -3.67 -8.05
N VAL A 22 8.33 -4.79 -7.83
CA VAL A 22 8.91 -6.05 -7.32
C VAL A 22 9.11 -7.15 -8.35
N ARG A 23 9.05 -6.82 -9.65
CA ARG A 23 9.34 -7.77 -10.74
C ARG A 23 8.45 -9.03 -10.70
N ARG A 24 7.20 -8.87 -10.27
CA ARG A 24 6.15 -9.91 -10.21
C ARG A 24 5.08 -9.78 -11.31
N GLY A 25 5.39 -8.99 -12.35
CA GLY A 25 4.50 -8.75 -13.48
C GLY A 25 3.19 -8.02 -13.10
N LEU A 26 2.18 -8.16 -13.96
CA LEU A 26 0.86 -7.54 -13.77
C LEU A 26 0.18 -8.01 -12.49
N TYR A 27 0.26 -9.31 -12.19
CA TYR A 27 -0.32 -9.89 -10.99
C TYR A 27 0.22 -9.23 -9.71
N GLY A 28 1.54 -9.15 -9.55
CA GLY A 28 2.12 -8.48 -8.38
C GLY A 28 1.82 -6.97 -8.33
N SER A 29 1.66 -6.33 -9.48
CA SER A 29 1.25 -4.92 -9.54
C SER A 29 -0.20 -4.73 -9.04
N ALA A 30 -1.09 -5.67 -9.37
CA ALA A 30 -2.45 -5.68 -8.86
C ALA A 30 -2.51 -5.97 -7.35
N GLU A 31 -1.72 -6.94 -6.87
CA GLU A 31 -1.60 -7.23 -5.43
C GLU A 31 -1.16 -5.99 -4.62
N ASP A 32 -0.18 -5.25 -5.14
CA ASP A 32 0.29 -4.00 -4.53
C ASP A 32 -0.81 -2.94 -4.52
N ALA A 33 -1.49 -2.73 -5.65
CA ALA A 33 -2.58 -1.75 -5.77
C ALA A 33 -3.73 -2.04 -4.79
N ILE A 34 -4.14 -3.31 -4.66
CA ILE A 34 -5.18 -3.74 -3.72
C ILE A 34 -4.73 -3.47 -2.27
N SER A 35 -3.47 -3.79 -1.95
CA SER A 35 -2.93 -3.58 -0.60
C SER A 35 -2.90 -2.09 -0.22
N ILE A 36 -2.51 -1.22 -1.16
CA ILE A 36 -2.50 0.24 -0.97
C ILE A 36 -3.91 0.77 -0.76
N ALA A 37 -4.87 0.36 -1.60
CA ALA A 37 -6.26 0.81 -1.49
C ALA A 37 -6.88 0.44 -0.14
N ASN A 38 -6.63 -0.79 0.33
CA ASN A 38 -7.10 -1.24 1.64
C ASN A 38 -6.48 -0.44 2.79
N ASP A 39 -5.18 -0.14 2.72
CA ASP A 39 -4.48 0.66 3.74
C ASP A 39 -5.07 2.07 3.84
N ILE A 40 -5.30 2.74 2.70
CA ILE A 40 -5.92 4.07 2.64
C ILE A 40 -7.34 4.03 3.19
N SER A 41 -8.15 3.04 2.79
CA SER A 41 -9.52 2.89 3.28
C SER A 41 -9.57 2.74 4.81
N ASN A 42 -8.67 1.91 5.37
CA ASN A 42 -8.56 1.73 6.81
C ASN A 42 -8.15 3.01 7.54
N LEU A 43 -7.20 3.78 6.98
CA LEU A 43 -6.78 5.06 7.55
C LEU A 43 -7.93 6.06 7.60
N LEU A 44 -8.69 6.19 6.51
CA LEU A 44 -9.85 7.08 6.44
C LEU A 44 -10.96 6.65 7.41
N GLN A 45 -11.17 5.34 7.59
CA GLN A 45 -12.13 4.84 8.57
C GLN A 45 -11.70 5.15 10.00
N ILE A 46 -10.42 4.98 10.33
CA ILE A 46 -9.86 5.34 11.64
C ILE A 46 -10.00 6.84 11.89
N GLU A 47 -9.74 7.68 10.89
CA GLU A 47 -9.93 9.13 11.01
C GLU A 47 -11.39 9.50 11.28
N LYS A 48 -12.35 8.87 10.59
CA LYS A 48 -13.78 9.07 10.89
C LYS A 48 -14.13 8.71 12.33
N ILE A 49 -13.60 7.60 12.86
CA ILE A 49 -13.84 7.18 14.25
C ILE A 49 -13.25 8.19 15.24
N LYS A 50 -12.10 8.80 14.95
CA LYS A 50 -11.47 9.78 15.85
C LYS A 50 -12.22 11.11 15.95
N ILE A 51 -13.00 11.45 14.93
CA ILE A 51 -13.72 12.72 14.83
C ILE A 51 -15.19 12.58 15.30
N ALA A 52 -15.66 11.34 15.44
CA ALA A 52 -16.98 11.01 16.00
C ALA A 52 -16.92 10.92 17.53
#